data_AF-X0W4R0-F1
#
_entry.id   AF-X0W4R0-F1
#
_cell.length_a   1.000
_cell.length_b   1.000
_cell.length_c   1.000
_cell.angle_alpha   90.00
_cell.angle_beta   90.00
_cell.angle_gamma   90.00
#
_symmetry.space_group_name_H-M   'P 1'
#
loop_
_entity.id
_entity.type
_entity.pdbx_description
1 polymer ?
#
loop_
_entity_poly.entity_id
_entity_poly.type
_entity_poly.pdbx_seq_one_letter_code
_entity_poly.pdbx_strand_id
1 'polypeptide(L)' 'MMYIICMAYILKKRIKGRTYYYLAESQRVNGSPRIVWQKYLGTADRIKEKLLESKKEYIEDISTLEIGS' A
#
# COMPACT_ATOMS: atom_id res chain seq x y z
N MET A 1 15.58 25.11 10.36
CA MET A 1 14.95 24.30 9.30
C MET A 1 14.34 23.06 9.95
N MET A 2 13.02 23.01 10.15
CA MET A 2 12.39 21.89 10.85
C MET A 2 12.06 20.79 9.83
N TYR A 3 12.96 19.81 9.72
CA TYR A 3 12.80 18.68 8.80
C TYR A 3 11.73 17.72 9.34
N ILE A 4 10.50 17.86 8.87
CA ILE A 4 9.51 16.78 9.01
C ILE A 4 9.67 15.87 7.80
N ILE A 5 10.20 14.67 8.06
CA ILE A 5 10.22 13.57 7.09
C ILE A 5 8.77 13.30 6.69
N CYS A 6 8.50 13.39 5.39
CA CYS A 6 7.22 13.09 4.78
C CYS A 6 7.00 11.57 4.85
N MET A 7 6.50 11.06 5.98
CA MET A 7 6.32 9.63 6.21
C MET A 7 4.96 9.20 5.68
N ALA A 8 4.93 8.18 4.82
CA ALA A 8 3.69 7.56 4.40
C ALA A 8 3.07 6.79 5.57
N TYR A 9 1.76 6.90 5.76
CA TYR A 9 1.02 6.22 6.83
C TYR A 9 -0.37 5.80 6.37
N ILE A 10 -0.96 4.85 7.11
CA ILE A 10 -2.31 4.38 6.85
C ILE A 10 -3.32 5.25 7.62
N LEU A 11 -4.22 5.88 6.88
CA LEU A 11 -5.31 6.68 7.41
C LEU A 11 -6.61 5.88 7.41
N LYS A 12 -7.23 5.74 8.58
CA LYS A 12 -8.56 5.14 8.77
C LYS A 12 -9.66 6.19 8.64
N LYS A 13 -10.71 5.90 7.85
CA LYS A 13 -11.95 6.68 7.78
C LYS A 13 -13.17 5.78 7.99
N ARG A 14 -14.11 6.21 8.83
CA ARG A 14 -15.41 5.53 9.00
C ARG A 14 -16.49 6.32 8.28
N ILE A 15 -17.14 5.70 7.30
CA ILE A 15 -18.18 6.34 6.47
C ILE A 15 -19.38 5.40 6.40
N LYS A 16 -20.57 5.87 6.82
CA LYS A 16 -21.82 5.08 6.86
C LYS A 16 -21.65 3.71 7.53
N GLY A 17 -20.99 3.69 8.69
CA GLY A 17 -20.72 2.47 9.45
C GLY A 17 -19.57 1.59 8.94
N ARG A 18 -19.08 1.81 7.72
CA ARG A 18 -17.99 1.03 7.11
C ARG A 18 -16.64 1.69 7.34
N THR A 19 -15.59 0.87 7.49
CA THR A 19 -14.21 1.32 7.69
C THR A 19 -13.42 1.22 6.40
N TYR A 20 -12.75 2.31 6.07
CA TYR A 20 -11.98 2.52 4.86
C TYR A 20 -10.57 2.99 5.20
N TYR A 21 -9.61 2.59 4.37
CA TYR A 21 -8.21 2.91 4.55
C TYR A 21 -7.65 3.64 3.35
N TYR A 22 -6.73 4.56 3.63
CA TYR A 22 -5.99 5.35 2.66
C TYR A 22 -4.50 5.26 3.00
N LEU A 23 -3.64 5.26 1.98
CA LEU A 23 -2.23 5.58 2.16
C LEU A 23 -2.12 7.10 2.04
N ALA A 24 -1.56 7.77 3.03
CA ALA A 24 -1.47 9.21 3.08
C ALA A 24 -0.05 9.66 3.39
N GLU A 25 0.29 10.85 2.91
CA GLU A 25 1.54 11.54 3.19
C GLU A 25 1.25 12.91 3.80
N SER A 26 2.01 13.27 4.83
CA SER A 26 1.86 14.55 5.55
C SER A 26 3.12 15.40 5.46
N GLN A 27 2.93 16.70 5.26
CA GLN A 27 3.99 17.72 5.28
C GLN A 27 3.52 18.95 6.04
N ARG A 28 4.43 19.86 6.41
CA ARG A 28 4.03 21.17 6.92
C ARG A 28 3.79 22.14 5.77
N VAL A 29 2.58 22.64 5.64
CA VAL A 29 2.24 23.73 4.73
C VAL A 29 2.00 24.97 5.59
N ASN A 30 2.73 26.06 5.33
CA ASN A 30 2.67 27.30 6.12
C ASN A 30 2.82 27.07 7.63
N GLY A 31 3.78 26.22 8.01
CA GLY A 31 4.03 25.91 9.42
C GLY A 31 2.97 25.03 10.09
N SER A 32 1.98 24.50 9.37
CA SER A 32 0.97 23.58 9.92
C SER A 32 1.02 22.21 9.25
N PRO A 33 0.90 21.08 9.98
CA PRO A 33 0.84 19.76 9.37
C PRO A 33 -0.44 19.63 8.52
N ARG A 34 -0.29 19.13 7.30
CA ARG A 34 -1.36 18.91 6.31
C ARG A 34 -1.08 17.62 5.54
N ILE A 35 -2.16 16.91 5.19
CA ILE A 35 -2.10 15.79 4.24
C ILE A 35 -1.94 16.39 2.84
N VAL A 36 -0.84 16.07 2.17
CA VAL A 36 -0.53 16.59 0.82
C VAL A 36 -0.88 15.59 -0.28
N TRP A 37 -0.91 14.31 0.05
CA TRP A 37 -1.28 13.24 -0.87
C TRP A 37 -2.03 12.13 -0.13
N GLN A 38 -2.98 11.53 -0.83
CA GLN A 38 -3.69 10.36 -0.34
C GLN A 38 -4.12 9.45 -1.50
N LYS A 39 -4.06 8.14 -1.29
CA LYS A 39 -4.60 7.12 -2.20
C LYS A 39 -5.53 6.19 -1.46
N TYR A 40 -6.71 5.96 -2.04
CA TYR A 40 -7.70 5.06 -1.47
C TYR A 40 -7.24 3.60 -1.63
N LEU A 41 -7.18 2.87 -0.51
CA LEU A 41 -6.77 1.46 -0.49
C LEU A 41 -7.97 0.52 -0.48
N GLY A 42 -9.08 0.93 0.15
CA GLY A 42 -10.27 0.10 0.30
C GLY A 42 -10.59 -0.25 1.75
N THR A 43 -11.38 -1.31 1.93
CA THR A 43 -11.60 -1.96 3.22
C THR A 43 -10.40 -2.84 3.59
N ALA A 44 -10.34 -3.28 4.84
CA ALA A 44 -9.30 -4.22 5.28
C ALA A 44 -9.29 -5.51 4.44
N ASP A 45 -10.47 -6.06 4.15
CA ASP A 45 -10.61 -7.29 3.35
C ASP A 45 -10.07 -7.12 1.93
N ARG A 46 -10.37 -5.99 1.27
CA ARG A 46 -9.87 -5.68 -0.08
C ARG A 46 -8.35 -5.50 -0.10
N ILE A 47 -7.78 -4.96 0.97
CA ILE A 47 -6.32 -4.83 1.10
C ILE A 47 -5.70 -6.22 1.25
N LYS A 48 -6.26 -7.06 2.12
CA LYS A 48 -5.80 -8.44 2.32
C LYS A 48 -5.86 -9.25 1.03
N GLU A 49 -6.98 -9.21 0.32
CA GLU A 49 -7.17 -9.88 -0.97
C GLU A 49 -6.06 -9.51 -1.96
N LYS A 50 -5.82 -8.21 -2.16
CA LYS A 50 -4.78 -7.71 -3.08
C LYS A 50 -3.38 -8.14 -2.70
N LEU A 51 -3.05 -8.14 -1.40
CA LEU A 51 -1.73 -8.55 -0.91
C LEU A 51 -1.50 -10.05 -1.03
N LEU A 52 -2.57 -10.85 -1.00
CA LEU A 52 -2.48 -12.30 -1.19
C LEU A 52 -2.42 -12.67 -2.68
N GLU A 53 -3.16 -11.97 -3.53
CA GLU A 53 -3.12 -12.18 -4.98
C GLU A 53 -1.74 -11.84 -5.58
N SER A 54 -1.06 -10.81 -5.05
CA SER A 54 0.30 -10.45 -5.52
C SER A 54 1.38 -11.50 -5.23
N LYS A 55 1.05 -12.59 -4.52
CA LYS A 55 1.98 -13.70 -4.26
C LYS A 55 1.94 -14.80 -5.34
N LYS A 56 1.10 -14.65 -6.38
CA LYS A 56 0.91 -15.63 -7.45
C LYS A 56 1.80 -15.41 -8.70
N GLU A 57 2.89 -14.66 -8.59
CA GLU A 57 3.78 -14.45 -9.74
C GLU A 57 4.77 -15.62 -9.87
N TYR A 58 4.44 -16.49 -10.84
CA TYR A 58 5.18 -17.56 -11.53
C TYR A 58 6.38 -18.24 -10.84
N ILE A 59 6.12 -19.43 -10.30
CA ILE A 59 7.10 -20.53 -10.37
C ILE A 59 7.04 -21.00 -11.82
N GLU A 60 7.99 -20.57 -12.65
CA GLU A 60 8.20 -21.25 -13.93
C GLU A 60 8.60 -22.69 -13.59
N ASP A 61 7.82 -23.67 -14.05
CA ASP A 61 8.20 -25.08 -14.01
C ASP A 61 9.57 -25.18 -14.69
N ILE A 62 10.64 -25.30 -13.89
CA ILE A 62 11.97 -25.58 -14.40
C ILE A 62 11.91 -27.02 -14.91
N SER A 63 11.49 -27.19 -16.17
CA SER A 63 11.65 -28.44 -16.87
C SER A 63 13.15 -28.71 -16.93
N THR A 64 13.60 -29.71 -16.17
CA THR A 64 14.96 -30.22 -16.24
C THR A 64 15.27 -30.54 -17.70
N LEU A 65 16.07 -29.69 -18.34
CA LEU A 65 16.69 -29.99 -19.62
C LEU A 65 17.67 -31.14 -19.38
N GLU A 66 17.22 -32.36 -19.64
CA GLU A 66 18.06 -33.54 -19.77
C GLU A 66 19.02 -33.30 -20.94
N ILE A 67 20.21 -32.77 -20.63
CA ILE A 67 21.33 -32.71 -21.58
C ILE A 67 21.94 -34.11 -21.60
N GLY A 68 21.36 -34.95 -22.46
CA GLY A 68 21.87 -36.29 -22.76
C GLY A 68 22.72 -36.30 -24.03
N SER A 69 23.97 -36.72 -23.86
CA SER A 69 24.95 -37.35 -24.80
C SER A 69 26.30 -36.65 -24.77
#